data_AF-A0A1T3NPS9-F1
#
_entry.id   AF-A0A1T3NPS9-F1
#
_cell.length_a   1.000
_cell.length_b   1.000
_cell.length_c   1.000
_cell.angle_alpha   90.00
_cell.angle_beta   90.00
_cell.angle_gamma   90.00
#
_symmetry.space_group_name_H-M   'P 1'
#
loop_
_entity.id
_entity.type
_entity.pdbx_description
1 polymer ?
#
loop_
_entity_poly.entity_id
_entity_poly.type
_entity_poly.pdbx_seq_one_letter_code
_entity_poly.pdbx_strand_id
1 'polypeptide(L)'
;MGGVASVRVTPEGGGPGRAGPGLVVEGAAGVLRVCPSVVPFGRVLDRLGDGPGYAGRPAPALPLRAACAWTALEVAGRSLNAADAAVWESGLRRLRSACDRLGARYHSASAMEVAESVAAAEAEIHRMWEWAGVPGRPEGDLLVFSVRLPWRVYWCDELREGTRRAIGLLLARHGRDGTAERERVRLLGRLADGAPSTAGRARGPGPWGSVLVRPTVAGAVWLGGGLPHLMPFAGLHHALLAEAAEGSGPAHPDPPPSAAAWLRRALPDGVEAIEVVGRDAANPDAALHPPLTDEVADPRDLGGEGPAGLTVTVDGGLRPWLGRAGEAAWRVPVYGSCAVIGRGDPRGRLLLALAGAQGWDLTRRHEPVPARVRLADDTCAVVYPRVTCADGTVTAPKRWRIEAGPFVVGSAAERYLAWRRTLDELGVPDLVYVRIALGAPELLVRTDSPLVLRTLLDRLPADTPCLELTETPGPPEEWPIVDQAGRHYAAELAVDWIHPRHRSEPPPRRPASHRALPQPQAPQPAPVARGRREQDGQGAGEPEEGGVGRGE
;
A
#
# COMPACT_ATOMS: atom_id res chain seq x y z
N MET A 1 31.28 -11.73 21.63
CA MET A 1 31.09 -10.70 22.65
C MET A 1 30.48 -9.48 21.97
N GLY A 2 29.17 -9.26 22.12
CA GLY A 2 28.48 -8.12 21.54
C GLY A 2 28.53 -6.95 22.52
N GLY A 3 29.38 -5.97 22.25
CA GLY A 3 29.39 -4.72 23.00
C GLY A 3 28.11 -3.94 22.71
N VAL A 4 27.37 -3.58 23.75
CA VAL A 4 26.27 -2.60 23.66
C VAL A 4 26.92 -1.23 23.46
N ALA A 5 26.96 -0.78 22.20
CA ALA A 5 27.48 0.53 21.85
C ALA A 5 26.39 1.58 22.12
N SER A 6 26.57 2.38 23.17
CA SER A 6 25.75 3.57 23.40
C SER A 6 26.15 4.69 22.44
N VAL A 7 25.16 5.39 21.88
CA VAL A 7 25.38 6.48 20.93
C VAL A 7 25.32 7.82 21.65
N ARG A 8 26.37 8.63 21.52
CA ARG A 8 26.31 10.06 21.85
C ARG A 8 26.45 10.86 20.56
N VAL A 9 25.52 11.77 20.34
CA VAL A 9 25.65 12.85 19.37
C VAL A 9 26.63 13.87 19.96
N THR A 10 27.89 13.82 19.55
CA THR A 10 28.82 14.92 19.78
C THR A 10 29.09 15.61 18.46
N PRO A 11 28.85 16.92 18.33
CA PRO A 11 29.33 17.67 17.19
C PRO A 11 30.86 17.70 17.24
N GLU A 12 31.51 17.35 16.14
CA GLU A 12 32.89 17.78 15.95
C GLU A 12 32.87 19.31 15.82
N GLY A 13 33.45 20.01 16.80
CA GLY A 13 33.88 21.41 16.64
C GLY A 13 33.07 22.51 17.33
N GLY A 14 32.03 22.24 18.12
CA GLY A 14 31.28 23.29 18.82
C GLY A 14 30.83 22.86 20.21
N GLY A 15 30.91 23.76 21.19
CA GLY A 15 30.70 23.48 22.60
C GLY A 15 29.42 22.69 22.96
N PRO A 16 29.37 22.10 24.17
CA PRO A 16 28.25 21.28 24.61
C PRO A 16 26.97 22.12 24.67
N GLY A 17 25.97 21.85 23.82
CA GLY A 17 24.65 22.45 24.07
C GLY A 17 23.59 22.46 22.98
N ARG A 18 23.86 22.09 21.72
CA ARG A 18 22.78 22.00 20.71
C ARG A 18 22.97 20.79 19.81
N ALA A 19 22.13 19.77 20.00
CA ALA A 19 21.92 18.75 18.99
C ALA A 19 21.44 19.45 17.71
N GLY A 20 22.07 19.14 16.57
CA GLY A 20 21.59 19.62 15.28
C GLY A 20 20.20 19.04 14.96
N PRO A 21 19.46 19.64 14.02
CA PRO A 21 18.19 19.10 13.56
C PRO A 21 18.42 17.74 12.88
N GLY A 22 17.88 16.65 13.43
CA GLY A 22 18.04 15.31 12.87
C GLY A 22 17.30 14.22 13.65
N LEU A 23 17.37 12.98 13.15
CA LEU A 23 16.95 11.82 13.93
C LEU A 23 18.14 11.26 14.71
N VAL A 24 17.97 11.02 16.01
CA VAL A 24 19.02 10.36 16.82
C VAL A 24 18.91 8.86 16.61
N VAL A 25 20.01 8.20 16.22
CA VAL A 25 20.09 6.75 16.00
C VAL A 25 20.81 6.06 17.16
N GLU A 26 20.17 5.16 17.91
CA GLU A 26 20.85 4.32 18.92
C GLU A 26 21.03 2.86 18.51
N GLY A 27 22.20 2.26 18.82
CA GLY A 27 22.49 0.86 18.55
C GLY A 27 21.62 -0.12 19.36
N ALA A 28 21.00 -1.08 18.68
CA ALA A 28 20.26 -2.22 19.24
C ALA A 28 20.70 -3.54 18.57
N ALA A 29 20.26 -4.69 19.06
CA ALA A 29 20.40 -5.93 18.29
C ALA A 29 19.43 -5.91 17.10
N GLY A 30 19.94 -6.10 15.89
CA GLY A 30 19.10 -6.31 14.71
C GLY A 30 18.30 -7.60 14.86
N VAL A 31 17.05 -7.60 14.41
CA VAL A 31 16.20 -8.80 14.41
C VAL A 31 15.70 -9.01 13.00
N LEU A 32 16.07 -10.14 12.39
CA LEU A 32 15.41 -10.62 11.20
C LEU A 32 14.28 -11.57 11.60
N ARG A 33 13.08 -11.26 11.13
CA ARG A 33 11.96 -12.19 11.10
C ARG A 33 11.75 -12.70 9.69
N VAL A 34 11.57 -14.01 9.58
CA VAL A 34 11.17 -14.66 8.34
C VAL A 34 9.78 -15.23 8.53
N CYS A 35 8.87 -14.86 7.64
CA CYS A 35 7.52 -15.39 7.58
C CYS A 35 7.30 -16.03 6.22
N PRO A 36 6.44 -17.04 6.09
CA PRO A 36 6.00 -17.49 4.78
C PRO A 36 5.13 -16.42 4.12
N SER A 37 5.20 -16.32 2.80
CA SER A 37 4.11 -15.71 2.03
C SER A 37 2.85 -16.56 2.22
N VAL A 38 1.69 -15.93 2.39
CA VAL A 38 0.39 -16.62 2.44
C VAL A 38 -0.18 -16.89 1.05
N VAL A 39 0.39 -16.32 -0.01
CA VAL A 39 -0.07 -16.50 -1.40
C VAL A 39 -0.14 -17.98 -1.78
N PRO A 40 0.89 -18.81 -1.52
CA PRO A 40 0.81 -20.22 -1.89
C PRO A 40 -0.30 -20.97 -1.12
N PHE A 41 -0.48 -20.61 0.15
CA PHE A 41 -1.45 -21.27 1.02
C PHE A 41 -2.90 -20.99 0.62
N GLY A 42 -3.19 -19.85 -0.02
CA GLY A 42 -4.49 -19.60 -0.62
C GLY A 42 -4.89 -20.69 -1.62
N ARG A 43 -3.98 -21.04 -2.55
CA ARG A 43 -4.26 -22.11 -3.55
C ARG A 43 -4.39 -23.49 -2.92
N VAL A 44 -3.63 -23.75 -1.86
CA VAL A 44 -3.76 -25.00 -1.07
C VAL A 44 -5.16 -25.09 -0.45
N LEU A 45 -5.63 -24.03 0.20
CA LEU A 45 -6.95 -24.00 0.83
C LEU A 45 -8.09 -24.12 -0.20
N ASP A 46 -7.99 -23.40 -1.32
CA ASP A 46 -8.96 -23.50 -2.42
C ASP A 46 -9.06 -24.96 -2.90
N ARG A 47 -7.91 -25.62 -3.12
CA ARG A 47 -7.87 -27.01 -3.58
C ARG A 47 -8.46 -28.00 -2.58
N LEU A 48 -8.19 -27.81 -1.29
CA LEU A 48 -8.79 -28.63 -0.23
C LEU A 48 -10.30 -28.41 -0.18
N GLY A 49 -10.76 -27.17 -0.33
CA GLY A 49 -12.18 -26.81 -0.34
C GLY A 49 -13.00 -27.46 -1.46
N ASP A 50 -12.38 -27.73 -2.61
CA ASP A 50 -13.00 -28.48 -3.71
C ASP A 50 -13.07 -30.00 -3.44
N GLY A 51 -12.44 -30.49 -2.38
CA GLY A 51 -12.40 -31.90 -2.02
C GLY A 51 -13.71 -32.42 -1.42
N PRO A 52 -13.98 -33.73 -1.52
CA PRO A 52 -15.21 -34.33 -1.00
C PRO A 52 -15.39 -34.15 0.52
N GLY A 53 -14.29 -33.96 1.26
CA GLY A 53 -14.31 -33.69 2.71
C GLY A 53 -14.94 -32.36 3.11
N TYR A 54 -15.23 -31.47 2.15
CA TYR A 54 -15.81 -30.14 2.38
C TYR A 54 -17.18 -29.95 1.72
N ALA A 55 -17.76 -31.01 1.14
CA ALA A 55 -19.11 -30.94 0.60
C ALA A 55 -20.12 -30.49 1.68
N GLY A 56 -20.80 -29.37 1.44
CA GLY A 56 -21.77 -28.80 2.38
C GLY A 56 -21.16 -28.02 3.56
N ARG A 57 -19.85 -27.77 3.55
CA ARG A 57 -19.16 -26.88 4.51
C ARG A 57 -18.73 -25.60 3.81
N PRO A 58 -18.57 -24.49 4.55
CA PRO A 58 -17.85 -23.33 4.03
C PRO A 58 -16.45 -23.75 3.59
N ALA A 59 -16.05 -23.35 2.39
CA ALA A 59 -14.70 -23.61 1.91
C ALA A 59 -13.67 -22.95 2.85
N PRO A 60 -12.58 -23.65 3.19
CA PRO A 60 -11.53 -23.07 4.01
C PRO A 60 -10.88 -21.91 3.25
N ALA A 61 -10.58 -20.82 3.94
CA ALA A 61 -10.02 -19.62 3.34
C ALA A 61 -9.07 -18.92 4.30
N LEU A 62 -8.12 -18.16 3.76
CA LEU A 62 -7.32 -17.25 4.57
C LEU A 62 -8.23 -16.17 5.17
N PRO A 63 -8.06 -15.82 6.46
CA PRO A 63 -8.78 -14.69 7.03
C PRO A 63 -8.33 -13.40 6.35
N LEU A 64 -9.25 -12.46 6.19
CA LEU A 64 -8.95 -11.14 5.61
C LEU A 64 -8.22 -10.21 6.59
N ARG A 65 -8.19 -10.59 7.87
CA ARG A 65 -7.55 -9.86 8.95
C ARG A 65 -6.79 -10.82 9.85
N ALA A 66 -5.50 -10.57 10.02
CA ALA A 66 -4.64 -11.32 10.92
C ALA A 66 -3.41 -10.46 11.24
N ALA A 67 -2.95 -10.53 12.49
CA ALA A 67 -1.81 -9.75 12.95
C ALA A 67 -0.51 -10.06 12.18
N CYS A 68 -0.39 -11.26 11.62
CA CYS A 68 0.70 -11.67 10.75
C CYS A 68 0.32 -12.93 9.93
N ALA A 69 1.18 -13.31 8.98
CA ALA A 69 1.07 -14.53 8.18
C ALA A 69 0.81 -15.79 9.04
N TRP A 70 1.54 -15.94 10.15
CA TRP A 70 1.37 -17.09 11.04
C TRP A 70 -0.02 -17.20 11.64
N THR A 71 -0.54 -16.10 12.19
CA THR A 71 -1.91 -16.06 12.73
C THR A 71 -2.94 -16.34 11.63
N ALA A 72 -2.71 -15.85 10.40
CA ALA A 72 -3.60 -16.12 9.27
C ALA A 72 -3.67 -17.62 8.95
N LEU A 73 -2.52 -18.29 8.88
CA LEU A 73 -2.40 -19.71 8.58
C LEU A 73 -2.96 -20.59 9.70
N GLU A 74 -2.78 -20.19 10.97
CA GLU A 74 -3.38 -20.89 12.12
C GLU A 74 -4.90 -20.78 12.12
N VAL A 75 -5.45 -19.59 11.86
CA VAL A 75 -6.91 -19.38 11.76
C VAL A 75 -7.49 -20.19 10.60
N ALA A 76 -6.84 -20.19 9.44
CA ALA A 76 -7.26 -21.01 8.30
C ALA A 76 -7.28 -22.50 8.65
N GLY A 77 -6.26 -23.00 9.37
CA GLY A 77 -6.19 -24.38 9.82
C GLY A 77 -7.38 -24.84 10.68
N ARG A 78 -8.00 -23.93 11.45
CA ARG A 78 -9.19 -24.22 12.26
C ARG A 78 -10.46 -24.47 11.44
N SER A 79 -10.48 -24.05 10.19
CA SER A 79 -11.60 -24.29 9.25
C SER A 79 -11.50 -25.64 8.52
N LEU A 80 -10.35 -26.31 8.64
CA LEU A 80 -10.11 -27.60 8.00
C LEU A 80 -10.84 -28.74 8.74
N ASN A 81 -11.13 -29.83 8.03
CA ASN A 81 -11.56 -31.07 8.69
C ASN A 81 -10.42 -31.65 9.55
N ALA A 82 -10.74 -32.58 10.47
CA ALA A 82 -9.77 -33.08 11.45
C ALA A 82 -8.52 -33.74 10.82
N ALA A 83 -8.68 -34.45 9.70
CA ALA A 83 -7.57 -35.12 9.02
C ALA A 83 -6.62 -34.09 8.38
N ASP A 84 -7.18 -33.12 7.66
CA ASP A 84 -6.41 -32.07 7.00
C ASP A 84 -5.77 -31.12 8.01
N ALA A 85 -6.49 -30.78 9.09
CA ALA A 85 -5.98 -29.92 10.16
C ALA A 85 -4.71 -30.50 10.80
N ALA A 86 -4.64 -31.82 11.02
CA ALA A 86 -3.47 -32.47 11.61
C ALA A 86 -2.23 -32.37 10.69
N VAL A 87 -2.40 -32.58 9.38
CA VAL A 87 -1.31 -32.45 8.40
C VAL A 87 -0.87 -31.00 8.28
N TRP A 88 -1.83 -30.08 8.20
CA TRP A 88 -1.62 -28.64 8.15
C TRP A 88 -0.82 -28.13 9.34
N GLU A 89 -1.25 -28.44 10.57
CA GLU A 89 -0.56 -28.02 11.80
C GLU A 89 0.87 -28.58 11.89
N SER A 90 1.06 -29.84 11.49
CA SER A 90 2.38 -30.48 11.43
C SER A 90 3.31 -29.78 10.41
N GLY A 91 2.79 -29.44 9.24
CA GLY A 91 3.49 -28.66 8.21
C GLY A 91 3.88 -27.26 8.70
N LEU A 92 2.92 -26.53 9.28
CA LEU A 92 3.17 -25.19 9.82
C LEU A 92 4.22 -25.19 10.93
N ARG A 93 4.23 -26.19 11.81
CA ARG A 93 5.28 -26.32 12.85
C ARG A 93 6.66 -26.49 12.26
N ARG A 94 6.82 -27.33 11.23
CA ARG A 94 8.12 -27.53 10.55
C ARG A 94 8.57 -26.27 9.82
N LEU A 95 7.65 -25.63 9.09
CA LEU A 95 7.91 -24.39 8.38
C LEU A 95 8.32 -23.27 9.35
N ARG A 96 7.59 -23.09 10.46
CA ARG A 96 7.95 -22.11 11.49
C ARG A 96 9.33 -22.38 12.05
N SER A 97 9.63 -23.63 12.40
CA SER A 97 10.94 -24.02 12.89
C SER A 97 12.06 -23.71 11.88
N ALA A 98 11.82 -23.87 10.58
CA ALA A 98 12.79 -23.50 9.54
C ALA A 98 12.97 -21.98 9.44
N CYS A 99 11.89 -21.20 9.43
CA CYS A 99 11.93 -19.74 9.43
C CYS A 99 12.62 -19.16 10.67
N ASP A 100 12.34 -19.69 11.86
CA ASP A 100 12.95 -19.25 13.12
C ASP A 100 14.47 -19.52 13.12
N ARG A 101 14.90 -20.69 12.63
CA ARG A 101 16.34 -20.99 12.48
C ARG A 101 17.03 -20.04 11.51
N LEU A 102 16.40 -19.73 10.38
CA LEU A 102 16.92 -18.79 9.39
C LEU A 102 17.04 -17.38 10.00
N GLY A 103 15.99 -16.89 10.65
CA GLY A 103 15.99 -15.58 11.32
C GLY A 103 17.09 -15.47 12.38
N ALA A 104 17.24 -16.50 13.24
CA ALA A 104 18.23 -16.52 14.31
C ALA A 104 19.69 -16.53 13.81
N ARG A 105 19.96 -17.18 12.67
CA ARG A 105 21.32 -17.34 12.14
C ARG A 105 21.72 -16.25 11.14
N TYR A 106 20.77 -15.51 10.57
CA TYR A 106 20.99 -14.67 9.40
C TYR A 106 22.19 -13.71 9.51
N HIS A 107 22.36 -13.03 10.64
CA HIS A 107 23.45 -12.07 10.82
C HIS A 107 24.84 -12.73 10.97
N SER A 108 24.90 -14.03 11.27
CA SER A 108 26.14 -14.79 11.46
C SER A 108 26.41 -15.83 10.36
N ALA A 109 25.40 -16.11 9.52
CA ALA A 109 25.46 -17.12 8.49
C ALA A 109 26.18 -16.60 7.24
N SER A 110 26.94 -17.47 6.60
CA SER A 110 27.44 -17.26 5.24
C SER A 110 26.28 -17.21 4.24
N ALA A 111 26.53 -16.64 3.05
CA ALA A 111 25.52 -16.58 1.99
C ALA A 111 25.00 -17.98 1.59
N MET A 112 25.86 -19.00 1.64
CA MET A 112 25.50 -20.40 1.35
C MET A 112 24.57 -20.97 2.42
N GLU A 113 24.89 -20.78 3.71
CA GLU A 113 24.02 -21.23 4.81
C GLU A 113 22.65 -20.53 4.81
N VAL A 114 22.60 -19.26 4.41
CA VAL A 114 21.35 -18.52 4.20
C VAL A 114 20.56 -19.17 3.06
N ALA A 115 21.19 -19.45 1.92
CA ALA A 115 20.54 -20.09 0.78
C ALA A 115 20.00 -21.50 1.13
N GLU A 116 20.77 -22.31 1.85
CA GLU A 116 20.33 -23.64 2.33
C GLU A 116 19.13 -23.52 3.29
N SER A 117 19.16 -22.55 4.19
CA SER A 117 18.07 -22.32 5.15
C SER A 117 16.79 -21.82 4.47
N VAL A 118 16.93 -20.97 3.44
CA VAL A 118 15.82 -20.56 2.57
C VAL A 118 15.24 -21.78 1.85
N ALA A 119 16.07 -22.57 1.17
CA ALA A 119 15.64 -23.76 0.46
C ALA A 119 14.93 -24.77 1.38
N ALA A 120 15.39 -24.92 2.63
CA ALA A 120 14.74 -25.78 3.61
C ALA A 120 13.32 -25.31 4.00
N ALA A 121 13.11 -23.99 4.14
CA ALA A 121 11.78 -23.43 4.40
C ALA A 121 10.87 -23.56 3.17
N GLU A 122 11.38 -23.27 1.97
CA GLU A 122 10.64 -23.45 0.71
C GLU A 122 10.24 -24.90 0.49
N ALA A 123 11.09 -25.87 0.82
CA ALA A 123 10.79 -27.29 0.72
C ALA A 123 9.63 -27.74 1.63
N GLU A 124 9.36 -27.06 2.74
CA GLU A 124 8.16 -27.32 3.56
C GLU A 124 6.89 -26.76 2.90
N ILE A 125 6.97 -25.58 2.26
CA ILE A 125 5.87 -25.00 1.47
C ILE A 125 5.52 -25.93 0.30
N HIS A 126 6.53 -26.42 -0.43
CA HIS A 126 6.36 -27.41 -1.50
C HIS A 126 5.69 -28.70 -1.01
N ARG A 127 6.09 -29.23 0.14
CA ARG A 127 5.47 -30.43 0.70
C ARG A 127 3.99 -30.22 1.04
N MET A 128 3.62 -29.05 1.55
CA MET A 128 2.20 -28.71 1.79
C MET A 128 1.42 -28.57 0.48
N TRP A 129 2.04 -28.03 -0.57
CA TRP A 129 1.47 -27.92 -1.91
C TRP A 129 1.19 -29.29 -2.55
N GLU A 130 2.18 -30.18 -2.48
CA GLU A 130 2.10 -31.55 -2.99
C GLU A 130 1.04 -32.37 -2.23
N TRP A 131 1.01 -32.27 -0.90
CA TRP A 131 0.03 -32.95 -0.07
C TRP A 131 -1.41 -32.58 -0.46
N ALA A 132 -1.68 -31.30 -0.72
CA ALA A 132 -3.00 -30.84 -1.16
C ALA A 132 -3.31 -31.16 -2.63
N GLY A 133 -2.36 -31.73 -3.37
CA GLY A 133 -2.53 -32.06 -4.78
C GLY A 133 -2.73 -30.82 -5.66
N VAL A 134 -2.09 -29.70 -5.32
CA VAL A 134 -2.08 -28.50 -6.16
C VAL A 134 -1.07 -28.72 -7.29
N PRO A 135 -1.44 -28.56 -8.58
CA PRO A 135 -0.53 -28.82 -9.69
C PRO A 135 0.58 -27.76 -9.77
N GLY A 136 1.73 -28.15 -10.32
CA GLY A 136 2.85 -27.25 -10.60
C GLY A 136 3.70 -26.92 -9.38
N ARG A 137 4.27 -25.72 -9.37
CA ARG A 137 5.08 -25.19 -8.27
C ARG A 137 4.48 -23.87 -7.76
N PRO A 138 4.60 -23.55 -6.47
CA PRO A 138 4.27 -22.23 -5.97
C PRO A 138 5.13 -21.18 -6.69
N GLU A 139 4.49 -20.08 -7.09
CA GLU A 139 5.11 -18.98 -7.85
C GLU A 139 5.37 -17.78 -6.92
N GLY A 140 6.34 -16.94 -7.29
CA GLY A 140 6.67 -15.71 -6.56
C GLY A 140 7.55 -15.93 -5.33
N ASP A 141 7.66 -14.90 -4.50
CA ASP A 141 8.45 -14.95 -3.27
C ASP A 141 7.73 -15.81 -2.22
N LEU A 142 8.33 -16.94 -1.85
CA LEU A 142 7.72 -17.88 -0.90
C LEU A 142 7.92 -17.45 0.55
N LEU A 143 8.90 -16.59 0.81
CA LEU A 143 9.27 -16.09 2.12
C LEU A 143 9.28 -14.56 2.11
N VAL A 144 8.79 -13.98 3.19
CA VAL A 144 8.80 -12.54 3.47
C VAL A 144 9.79 -12.27 4.60
N PHE A 145 10.73 -11.37 4.34
CA PHE A 145 11.78 -10.97 5.28
C PHE A 145 11.42 -9.62 5.90
N SER A 146 11.27 -9.58 7.22
CA SER A 146 11.04 -8.37 7.99
C SER A 146 12.24 -8.10 8.88
N VAL A 147 12.99 -7.06 8.56
CA VAL A 147 14.20 -6.67 9.31
C VAL A 147 13.88 -5.51 10.23
N ARG A 148 14.10 -5.69 11.53
CA ARG A 148 14.28 -4.60 12.47
C ARG A 148 15.75 -4.23 12.49
N LEU A 149 16.05 -3.05 11.98
CA LEU A 149 17.39 -2.52 11.99
C LEU A 149 17.85 -2.29 13.44
N PRO A 150 19.17 -2.39 13.72
CA PRO A 150 19.77 -2.20 15.03
C PRO A 150 19.76 -0.72 15.47
N TRP A 151 18.71 0.04 15.14
CA TRP A 151 18.64 1.49 15.25
C TRP A 151 17.36 1.89 15.99
N ARG A 152 17.49 2.77 16.97
CA ARG A 152 16.35 3.52 17.53
C ARG A 152 16.38 4.92 16.99
N VAL A 153 15.24 5.42 16.55
CA VAL A 153 15.13 6.69 15.83
C VAL A 153 14.30 7.66 16.67
N TYR A 154 14.90 8.76 17.12
CA TYR A 154 14.20 9.80 17.88
C TYR A 154 13.96 11.04 17.04
N TRP A 155 12.79 11.66 17.21
CA TRP A 155 12.48 12.93 16.58
C TRP A 155 12.95 14.08 17.47
N CYS A 156 13.84 14.92 16.96
CA CYS A 156 14.10 16.22 17.57
C CYS A 156 12.88 17.14 17.43
N ASP A 157 12.79 18.15 18.31
CA ASP A 157 11.65 19.07 18.32
C ASP A 157 11.60 19.95 17.06
N GLU A 158 12.76 20.28 16.50
CA GLU A 158 12.87 21.01 15.23
C GLU A 158 12.21 20.24 14.08
N LEU A 159 12.49 18.94 13.96
CA LEU A 159 11.88 18.09 12.94
C LEU A 159 10.38 17.92 13.18
N ARG A 160 9.95 17.69 14.42
CA ARG A 160 8.52 17.61 14.77
C ARG A 160 7.77 18.87 14.36
N GLU A 161 8.33 20.03 14.69
CA GLU A 161 7.71 21.31 14.37
C GLU A 161 7.76 21.59 12.86
N GLY A 162 8.87 21.31 12.18
CA GLY A 162 8.98 21.40 10.72
C GLY A 162 7.94 20.55 10.00
N THR A 163 7.81 19.29 10.41
CA THR A 163 6.77 18.37 9.93
C THR A 163 5.36 18.90 10.22
N ARG A 164 5.09 19.38 11.44
CA ARG A 164 3.78 19.93 11.81
C ARG A 164 3.42 21.14 10.95
N ARG A 165 4.36 22.06 10.72
CA ARG A 165 4.17 23.22 9.85
C ARG A 165 3.90 22.80 8.41
N ALA A 166 4.69 21.87 7.86
CA ALA A 166 4.51 21.39 6.50
C ALA A 166 3.15 20.72 6.29
N ILE A 167 2.71 19.89 7.24
CA ILE A 167 1.36 19.33 7.26
C ILE A 167 0.33 20.47 7.33
N GLY A 168 0.50 21.45 8.23
CA GLY A 168 -0.40 22.61 8.31
C GLY A 168 -0.54 23.37 7.00
N LEU A 169 0.58 23.65 6.32
CA LEU A 169 0.62 24.31 5.01
C LEU A 169 -0.07 23.49 3.93
N LEU A 170 0.18 22.19 3.93
CA LEU A 170 -0.47 21.24 3.02
C LEU A 170 -1.99 21.25 3.21
N LEU A 171 -2.46 21.10 4.45
CA LEU A 171 -3.88 21.10 4.78
C LEU A 171 -4.53 22.44 4.40
N ALA A 172 -3.86 23.56 4.68
CA ALA A 172 -4.33 24.91 4.32
C ALA A 172 -4.40 25.11 2.80
N ARG A 173 -3.44 24.55 2.04
CA ARG A 173 -3.45 24.56 0.58
C ARG A 173 -4.62 23.75 0.02
N HIS A 174 -4.82 22.52 0.49
CA HIS A 174 -5.97 21.70 0.08
C HIS A 174 -7.31 22.39 0.39
N GLY A 175 -7.39 23.08 1.53
CA GLY A 175 -8.53 23.91 1.91
C GLY A 175 -8.74 25.12 0.99
N ARG A 176 -7.70 25.86 0.60
CA ARG A 176 -7.84 27.03 -0.29
C ARG A 176 -8.13 26.66 -1.74
N ASP A 177 -7.42 25.65 -2.25
CA ASP A 177 -7.46 25.31 -3.67
C ASP A 177 -8.69 24.47 -4.03
N GLY A 178 -9.46 23.99 -3.04
CA GLY A 178 -10.58 23.07 -3.26
C GLY A 178 -10.16 21.71 -3.83
N THR A 179 -8.87 21.38 -3.80
CA THR A 179 -8.34 20.12 -4.39
C THR A 179 -8.94 18.90 -3.71
N ALA A 180 -9.02 18.91 -2.38
CA ALA A 180 -9.68 17.83 -1.63
C ALA A 180 -11.11 17.61 -2.11
N GLU A 181 -11.85 18.70 -2.34
CA GLU A 181 -13.23 18.65 -2.81
C GLU A 181 -13.34 18.13 -4.24
N ARG A 182 -12.52 18.63 -5.16
CA ARG A 182 -12.47 18.12 -6.54
C ARG A 182 -12.18 16.63 -6.58
N GLU A 183 -11.30 16.16 -5.72
CA GLU A 183 -10.96 14.75 -5.65
C GLU A 183 -12.08 13.91 -5.03
N ARG A 184 -12.81 14.42 -4.02
CA ARG A 184 -14.05 13.79 -3.55
C ARG A 184 -15.09 13.71 -4.64
N VAL A 185 -15.33 14.80 -5.37
CA VAL A 185 -16.25 14.81 -6.53
C VAL A 185 -15.80 13.78 -7.57
N ARG A 186 -14.50 13.69 -7.87
CA ARG A 186 -13.99 12.68 -8.82
C ARG A 186 -14.18 11.25 -8.32
N LEU A 187 -13.95 10.99 -7.04
CA LEU A 187 -14.11 9.68 -6.41
C LEU A 187 -15.59 9.26 -6.30
N LEU A 188 -16.45 10.21 -5.95
CA LEU A 188 -17.87 9.99 -5.63
C LEU A 188 -18.81 10.37 -6.76
N GLY A 189 -18.33 10.95 -7.86
CA GLY A 189 -19.15 11.63 -8.87
C GLY A 189 -20.20 10.74 -9.54
N ARG A 190 -20.02 9.42 -9.52
CA ARG A 190 -21.03 8.46 -10.00
C ARG A 190 -22.13 8.15 -8.99
N LEU A 191 -21.90 8.40 -7.70
CA LEU A 191 -22.89 8.28 -6.63
C LEU A 191 -23.68 9.57 -6.43
N ALA A 192 -23.20 10.66 -7.02
CA ALA A 192 -23.66 12.01 -6.77
C ALA A 192 -24.39 12.60 -7.99
N ASP A 193 -25.14 11.78 -8.74
CA ASP A 193 -26.09 12.28 -9.73
C ASP A 193 -27.13 13.13 -8.98
N GLY A 194 -27.00 14.46 -9.07
CA GLY A 194 -27.78 15.44 -8.29
C GLY A 194 -27.04 16.09 -7.11
N ALA A 195 -25.71 15.97 -7.02
CA ALA A 195 -24.94 16.62 -5.96
C ALA A 195 -25.22 18.14 -5.94
N PRO A 196 -25.46 18.72 -4.75
CA PRO A 196 -25.66 20.16 -4.63
C PRO A 196 -24.46 20.91 -5.19
N SER A 197 -24.75 22.04 -5.86
CA SER A 197 -23.78 23.06 -6.25
C SER A 197 -22.72 23.23 -5.16
N THR A 198 -21.46 23.00 -5.51
CA THR A 198 -20.27 23.12 -4.65
C THR A 198 -19.95 24.56 -4.22
N ALA A 199 -20.92 25.48 -4.30
CA ALA A 199 -20.78 26.90 -3.94
C ALA A 199 -20.60 27.16 -2.42
N GLY A 200 -20.24 26.15 -1.63
CA GLY A 200 -19.98 26.24 -0.19
C GLY A 200 -18.49 26.10 0.13
N ARG A 201 -18.06 26.76 1.23
CA ARG A 201 -16.68 26.78 1.75
C ARG A 201 -15.94 25.46 1.52
N ALA A 202 -14.80 25.54 0.83
CA ALA A 202 -13.90 24.41 0.64
C ALA A 202 -13.55 23.79 2.00
N ARG A 203 -13.96 22.54 2.18
CA ARG A 203 -13.71 21.78 3.41
C ARG A 203 -12.35 21.09 3.31
N GLY A 204 -11.64 21.03 4.44
CA GLY A 204 -10.30 20.45 4.53
C GLY A 204 -10.26 18.97 4.09
N PRO A 205 -9.06 18.37 4.00
CA PRO A 205 -8.89 17.05 3.41
C PRO A 205 -9.56 15.93 4.21
N GLY A 206 -9.86 16.10 5.49
CA GLY A 206 -10.57 15.08 6.26
C GLY A 206 -10.30 15.18 7.76
N PRO A 207 -10.80 14.23 8.57
CA PRO A 207 -10.52 14.16 9.99
C PRO A 207 -9.14 13.60 10.30
N TRP A 208 -8.54 12.85 9.36
CA TRP A 208 -7.19 12.32 9.47
C TRP A 208 -6.60 12.07 8.08
N GLY A 209 -5.30 11.77 8.07
CA GLY A 209 -4.59 11.28 6.90
C GLY A 209 -3.14 11.00 7.23
N SER A 210 -2.39 10.59 6.22
CA SER A 210 -0.95 10.38 6.31
C SER A 210 -0.21 11.13 5.20
N VAL A 211 1.04 11.49 5.45
CA VAL A 211 1.96 12.06 4.48
C VAL A 211 3.35 11.47 4.65
N LEU A 212 4.08 11.32 3.54
CA LEU A 212 5.50 10.99 3.58
C LEU A 212 6.29 12.26 3.81
N VAL A 213 7.18 12.24 4.79
CA VAL A 213 8.12 13.32 5.04
C VAL A 213 9.53 12.82 4.85
N ARG A 214 10.27 13.44 3.93
CA ARG A 214 11.70 13.28 3.78
C ARG A 214 12.38 14.42 4.53
N PRO A 215 13.05 14.16 5.67
CA PRO A 215 13.77 15.18 6.41
C PRO A 215 14.96 15.68 5.58
N THR A 216 15.26 16.98 5.64
CA THR A 216 16.41 17.57 4.96
C THR A 216 17.28 18.35 5.94
N VAL A 217 18.41 18.89 5.45
CA VAL A 217 19.22 19.85 6.23
C VAL A 217 18.39 21.03 6.71
N ALA A 218 18.82 21.59 7.85
CA ALA A 218 18.26 22.81 8.46
C ALA A 218 16.77 22.73 8.86
N GLY A 219 16.21 21.53 9.02
CA GLY A 219 14.82 21.36 9.49
C GLY A 219 13.76 21.68 8.44
N ALA A 220 14.16 21.94 7.19
CA ALA A 220 13.25 21.89 6.06
C ALA A 220 12.78 20.44 5.85
N VAL A 221 11.59 20.29 5.28
CA VAL A 221 10.97 18.99 5.06
C VAL A 221 10.41 18.93 3.65
N TRP A 222 10.51 17.75 3.07
CA TRP A 222 10.02 17.44 1.75
C TRP A 222 8.83 16.50 1.87
N LEU A 223 7.72 16.84 1.22
CA LEU A 223 6.57 15.96 1.14
C LEU A 223 6.79 14.95 0.02
N GLY A 224 6.87 13.67 0.37
CA GLY A 224 7.06 12.56 -0.56
C GLY A 224 5.78 12.22 -1.34
N GLY A 225 5.94 11.65 -2.53
CA GLY A 225 4.83 11.24 -3.40
C GLY A 225 4.28 9.82 -3.16
N GLY A 226 4.83 9.11 -2.17
CA GLY A 226 4.45 7.73 -1.83
C GLY A 226 3.27 7.63 -0.86
N LEU A 227 2.86 6.38 -0.58
CA LEU A 227 1.77 6.03 0.35
C LEU A 227 2.35 5.45 1.65
N PRO A 228 2.49 6.23 2.73
CA PRO A 228 2.99 5.70 3.99
C PRO A 228 1.87 5.68 5.01
N HIS A 229 0.79 4.97 4.72
CA HIS A 229 -0.26 4.94 5.72
C HIS A 229 0.25 4.13 6.93
N LEU A 230 0.15 4.70 8.14
CA LEU A 230 0.57 4.03 9.35
C LEU A 230 -0.16 2.71 9.53
N MET A 231 -1.45 2.62 9.17
CA MET A 231 -2.18 1.38 9.42
C MET A 231 -1.60 0.18 8.62
N PRO A 232 -1.30 0.31 7.30
CA PRO A 232 -0.57 -0.71 6.58
C PRO A 232 0.85 -0.97 7.09
N PHE A 233 1.61 0.07 7.44
CA PHE A 233 2.95 -0.11 7.97
C PHE A 233 2.93 -0.84 9.33
N ALA A 234 2.12 -0.35 10.25
CA ALA A 234 1.88 -0.93 11.56
C ALA A 234 1.27 -2.32 11.45
N GLY A 235 0.52 -2.60 10.39
CA GLY A 235 -0.04 -3.91 10.13
C GLY A 235 1.00 -4.92 9.66
N LEU A 236 1.78 -4.58 8.63
CA LEU A 236 2.85 -5.42 8.11
C LEU A 236 3.93 -5.69 9.15
N HIS A 237 4.22 -4.70 10.01
CA HIS A 237 5.28 -4.78 11.01
C HIS A 237 4.76 -4.91 12.44
N HIS A 238 3.50 -5.28 12.63
CA HIS A 238 2.87 -5.34 13.96
C HIS A 238 3.68 -6.17 14.95
N ALA A 239 4.11 -7.37 14.53
CA ALA A 239 4.89 -8.26 15.38
C ALA A 239 6.24 -7.66 15.80
N LEU A 240 6.91 -6.91 14.90
CA LEU A 240 8.16 -6.23 15.22
C LEU A 240 7.94 -5.04 16.16
N LEU A 241 6.84 -4.31 15.98
CA LEU A 241 6.47 -3.17 16.83
C LEU A 241 6.05 -3.63 18.24
N ALA A 242 5.32 -4.75 18.36
CA ALA A 242 4.92 -5.32 19.64
C ALA A 242 6.13 -5.77 20.47
N GLU A 243 7.08 -6.50 19.87
CA GLU A 243 8.33 -6.88 20.55
C GLU A 243 9.17 -5.67 20.96
N ALA A 244 9.22 -4.64 20.12
CA ALA A 244 9.93 -3.41 20.46
C ALA A 244 9.31 -2.72 21.69
N ALA A 245 7.98 -2.76 21.83
CA ALA A 245 7.27 -2.21 22.98
C ALA A 245 7.52 -3.03 24.27
N GLU A 246 7.64 -4.36 24.17
CA GLU A 246 7.97 -5.23 25.30
C GLU A 246 9.43 -5.08 25.75
N GLY A 247 10.36 -4.88 24.80
CA GLY A 247 11.80 -4.73 25.05
C GLY A 247 12.28 -3.31 25.37
N SER A 248 11.43 -2.29 25.17
CA SER A 248 11.72 -0.93 25.61
C SER A 248 11.62 -0.87 27.13
N GLY A 249 12.77 -0.89 27.81
CA GLY A 249 12.85 -0.58 29.25
C GLY A 249 12.20 0.78 29.61
N PRO A 250 12.18 1.15 30.90
CA PRO A 250 11.39 2.26 31.47
C PRO A 250 11.70 3.67 30.92
N ALA A 251 12.63 3.80 29.96
CA ALA A 251 13.05 5.06 29.36
C ALA A 251 12.22 5.47 28.11
N HIS A 252 11.27 4.66 27.63
CA HIS A 252 10.35 5.09 26.58
C HIS A 252 9.07 5.62 27.22
N PRO A 253 8.80 6.94 27.18
CA PRO A 253 7.74 7.53 27.98
C PRO A 253 6.33 7.07 27.60
N ASP A 254 6.10 6.54 26.39
CA ASP A 254 4.85 5.88 26.01
C ASP A 254 5.09 4.89 24.84
N PRO A 255 4.62 3.63 24.87
CA PRO A 255 4.54 2.81 23.67
C PRO A 255 3.64 3.53 22.64
N PRO A 256 3.94 3.47 21.32
CA PRO A 256 3.08 4.08 20.33
C PRO A 256 1.66 3.51 20.50
N PRO A 257 0.61 4.35 20.56
CA PRO A 257 -0.76 3.85 20.67
C PRO A 257 -1.01 2.88 19.51
N SER A 258 -1.66 1.76 19.79
CA SER A 258 -2.00 0.81 18.73
C SER A 258 -2.74 1.52 17.60
N ALA A 259 -2.60 1.02 16.37
CA ALA A 259 -3.30 1.54 15.20
C ALA A 259 -4.82 1.74 15.47
N ALA A 260 -5.45 0.78 16.15
CA ALA A 260 -6.82 0.86 16.63
C ALA A 260 -7.07 1.98 17.65
N ALA A 261 -6.17 2.17 18.63
CA ALA A 261 -6.28 3.26 19.61
C ALA A 261 -6.10 4.65 18.96
N TRP A 262 -5.18 4.77 18.00
CA TRP A 262 -5.01 5.98 17.20
C TRP A 262 -6.27 6.30 16.40
N LEU A 263 -6.87 5.28 15.76
CA LEU A 263 -8.08 5.44 14.98
C LEU A 263 -9.28 5.83 15.85
N ARG A 264 -9.49 5.16 17.00
CA ARG A 264 -10.52 5.53 17.97
C ARG A 264 -10.39 6.98 18.41
N ARG A 265 -9.16 7.43 18.65
CA ARG A 265 -8.89 8.83 18.95
C ARG A 265 -9.24 9.74 17.77
N ALA A 266 -9.03 9.33 16.53
CA ALA A 266 -9.28 10.16 15.35
C ALA A 266 -10.78 10.38 15.03
N LEU A 267 -11.65 9.47 15.45
CA LEU A 267 -13.09 9.52 15.16
C LEU A 267 -13.82 10.59 15.99
N PRO A 268 -14.89 11.21 15.44
CA PRO A 268 -15.84 12.00 16.21
C PRO A 268 -16.61 11.17 17.24
N ASP A 269 -17.14 11.81 18.28
CA ASP A 269 -17.99 11.15 19.27
C ASP A 269 -19.26 10.57 18.61
N GLY A 270 -19.62 9.33 18.98
CA GLY A 270 -20.79 8.64 18.43
C GLY A 270 -20.63 8.15 16.98
N VAL A 271 -19.41 8.20 16.44
CA VAL A 271 -19.05 7.66 15.13
C VAL A 271 -18.12 6.46 15.31
N GLU A 272 -18.46 5.36 14.66
CA GLU A 272 -17.65 4.14 14.65
C GLU A 272 -16.85 4.05 13.33
N ALA A 273 -15.74 3.34 13.35
CA ALA A 273 -15.07 2.96 12.11
C ALA A 273 -15.52 1.56 11.69
N ILE A 274 -15.62 1.35 10.39
CA ILE A 274 -15.86 0.04 9.79
C ILE A 274 -14.73 -0.27 8.83
N GLU A 275 -14.03 -1.37 9.07
CA GLU A 275 -12.85 -1.74 8.32
C GLU A 275 -13.23 -2.36 6.98
N VAL A 276 -12.78 -1.74 5.90
CA VAL A 276 -12.94 -2.25 4.54
C VAL A 276 -11.91 -3.35 4.30
N VAL A 277 -12.38 -4.53 3.96
CA VAL A 277 -11.54 -5.65 3.53
C VAL A 277 -11.78 -5.93 2.05
N GLY A 278 -10.75 -6.41 1.34
CA GLY A 278 -10.87 -6.77 -0.06
C GLY A 278 -10.35 -8.16 -0.34
N ARG A 279 -11.25 -9.06 -0.73
CA ARG A 279 -10.91 -10.44 -1.15
C ARG A 279 -10.23 -10.51 -2.51
N ASP A 280 -10.26 -9.43 -3.28
CA ASP A 280 -9.62 -9.32 -4.60
C ASP A 280 -8.26 -8.61 -4.54
N ALA A 281 -7.65 -8.55 -3.35
CA ALA A 281 -6.29 -8.06 -3.18
C ALA A 281 -5.32 -8.82 -4.11
N ALA A 282 -4.63 -8.09 -4.98
CA ALA A 282 -3.66 -8.69 -5.90
C ALA A 282 -2.47 -9.34 -5.16
N ASN A 283 -2.15 -8.84 -3.96
CA ASN A 283 -1.15 -9.40 -3.07
C ASN A 283 -1.78 -9.64 -1.68
N PRO A 284 -2.18 -10.88 -1.37
CA PRO A 284 -2.65 -11.29 -0.05
C PRO A 284 -1.72 -10.97 1.11
N ASP A 285 -0.38 -11.04 0.95
CA ASP A 285 0.56 -10.67 2.02
C ASP A 285 0.44 -9.18 2.38
N ALA A 286 0.28 -8.34 1.36
CA ALA A 286 0.04 -6.91 1.55
C ALA A 286 -1.36 -6.62 2.14
N ALA A 287 -2.28 -7.59 2.08
CA ALA A 287 -3.62 -7.47 2.65
C ALA A 287 -3.68 -7.83 4.13
N LEU A 288 -2.69 -8.56 4.66
CA LEU A 288 -2.65 -8.94 6.06
C LEU A 288 -2.34 -7.74 6.96
N HIS A 289 -3.20 -7.53 7.95
CA HIS A 289 -3.05 -6.52 8.99
C HIS A 289 -3.85 -6.95 10.23
N PRO A 290 -3.44 -6.53 11.44
CA PRO A 290 -4.24 -6.71 12.64
C PRO A 290 -5.56 -5.96 12.50
N PRO A 291 -6.66 -6.49 13.06
CA PRO A 291 -7.94 -5.80 13.07
C PRO A 291 -7.83 -4.39 13.66
N LEU A 292 -8.33 -3.38 12.94
CA LEU A 292 -8.41 -2.00 13.43
C LEU A 292 -9.69 -1.72 14.22
N THR A 293 -10.76 -2.43 13.87
CA THR A 293 -12.11 -2.28 14.42
C THR A 293 -12.75 -3.65 14.61
N ASP A 294 -13.76 -3.74 15.46
CA ASP A 294 -14.50 -4.99 15.61
C ASP A 294 -15.35 -5.30 14.37
N GLU A 295 -15.85 -4.26 13.69
CA GLU A 295 -16.71 -4.36 12.51
C GLU A 295 -15.94 -4.37 11.18
N VAL A 296 -16.48 -5.09 10.20
CA VAL A 296 -15.90 -5.24 8.86
C VAL A 296 -16.95 -4.99 7.79
N ALA A 297 -16.55 -4.29 6.73
CA ALA A 297 -17.27 -4.24 5.46
C ALA A 297 -16.59 -5.19 4.46
N ASP A 298 -17.11 -6.41 4.33
CA ASP A 298 -16.69 -7.37 3.31
C ASP A 298 -17.60 -7.29 2.08
N PRO A 299 -17.11 -6.83 0.91
CA PRO A 299 -17.93 -6.65 -0.29
C PRO A 299 -18.64 -7.93 -0.78
N ARG A 300 -18.15 -9.12 -0.38
CA ARG A 300 -18.67 -10.42 -0.80
C ARG A 300 -19.50 -11.16 0.25
N ASP A 301 -19.74 -10.58 1.41
CA ASP A 301 -20.58 -11.27 2.41
C ASP A 301 -22.04 -11.32 1.93
N LEU A 302 -22.44 -12.50 1.47
CA LEU A 302 -23.76 -12.85 0.91
C LEU A 302 -24.72 -13.39 2.00
N GLY A 303 -24.28 -13.47 3.27
CA GLY A 303 -24.98 -14.16 4.36
C GLY A 303 -25.94 -13.32 5.22
N GLY A 304 -26.08 -12.01 4.95
CA GLY A 304 -27.06 -11.15 5.63
C GLY A 304 -26.50 -10.17 6.66
N GLU A 305 -25.27 -10.37 7.16
CA GLU A 305 -24.54 -9.38 7.98
C GLU A 305 -23.52 -8.55 7.18
N GLY A 306 -23.36 -8.87 5.89
CA GLY A 306 -22.53 -8.14 4.96
C GLY A 306 -23.02 -6.72 4.64
N PRO A 307 -22.42 -6.05 3.62
CA PRO A 307 -22.82 -4.71 3.18
C PRO A 307 -24.27 -4.61 2.70
N ALA A 308 -25.02 -5.72 2.63
CA ALA A 308 -26.44 -5.77 2.33
C ALA A 308 -27.32 -4.90 3.26
N GLY A 309 -26.83 -4.54 4.45
CA GLY A 309 -27.49 -3.60 5.37
C GLY A 309 -26.91 -2.17 5.37
N LEU A 310 -25.82 -1.92 4.65
CA LEU A 310 -25.14 -0.62 4.65
C LEU A 310 -25.77 0.33 3.63
N THR A 311 -26.19 1.48 4.13
CA THR A 311 -26.60 2.65 3.35
C THR A 311 -25.47 3.65 3.34
N VAL A 312 -25.26 4.29 2.18
CA VAL A 312 -24.29 5.37 2.03
C VAL A 312 -25.06 6.69 2.03
N THR A 313 -24.69 7.60 2.92
CA THR A 313 -25.19 8.98 2.93
C THR A 313 -24.02 9.91 2.71
N VAL A 314 -24.09 10.75 1.68
CA VAL A 314 -23.08 11.79 1.44
C VAL A 314 -23.65 13.11 1.97
N ASP A 315 -22.95 13.74 2.90
CA ASP A 315 -23.40 15.02 3.45
C ASP A 315 -23.06 16.21 2.53
N GLY A 316 -23.48 17.42 2.91
CA GLY A 316 -23.20 18.64 2.14
C GLY A 316 -21.72 19.03 2.07
N GLY A 317 -20.82 18.30 2.72
CA GLY A 317 -19.36 18.42 2.58
C GLY A 317 -18.74 17.27 1.79
N LEU A 318 -19.56 16.52 1.04
CA LEU A 318 -19.19 15.33 0.29
C LEU A 318 -18.54 14.23 1.13
N ARG A 319 -18.84 14.17 2.43
CA ARG A 319 -18.31 13.12 3.31
C ARG A 319 -19.22 11.89 3.27
N PRO A 320 -18.69 10.70 2.98
CA PRO A 320 -19.48 9.48 2.91
C PRO A 320 -19.67 8.84 4.29
N TRP A 321 -20.88 8.87 4.81
CA TRP A 321 -21.28 8.20 6.04
C TRP A 321 -21.94 6.86 5.72
N LEU A 322 -21.59 5.84 6.49
CA LEU A 322 -22.20 4.52 6.42
C LEU A 322 -23.21 4.35 7.55
N GLY A 323 -24.38 3.83 7.25
CA GLY A 323 -25.41 3.57 8.24
C GLY A 323 -26.17 2.30 7.97
N ARG A 324 -26.66 1.65 9.03
CA ARG A 324 -27.56 0.50 8.95
C ARG A 324 -28.98 0.90 9.33
N ALA A 325 -29.97 0.29 8.69
CA ALA A 325 -31.37 0.53 9.03
C ALA A 325 -31.63 0.18 10.51
N GLY A 326 -32.35 1.05 11.22
CA GLY A 326 -32.72 0.85 12.63
C GLY A 326 -31.64 1.19 13.66
N GLU A 327 -30.39 1.44 13.25
CA GLU A 327 -29.31 1.82 14.17
C GLU A 327 -29.21 3.34 14.33
N ALA A 328 -28.62 3.81 15.44
CA ALA A 328 -28.31 5.23 15.63
C ALA A 328 -26.88 5.58 15.17
N ALA A 329 -25.94 4.63 15.30
CA ALA A 329 -24.51 4.86 15.06
C ALA A 329 -24.19 5.09 13.58
N TRP A 330 -23.43 6.16 13.30
CA TRP A 330 -22.83 6.39 11.99
C TRP A 330 -21.46 5.72 11.94
N ARG A 331 -21.10 5.26 10.75
CA ARG A 331 -19.83 4.61 10.48
C ARG A 331 -19.03 5.35 9.44
N VAL A 332 -17.72 5.30 9.60
CA VAL A 332 -16.76 5.78 8.61
C VAL A 332 -15.96 4.59 8.07
N PRO A 333 -15.96 4.37 6.74
CA PRO A 333 -15.13 3.31 6.16
C PRO A 333 -13.66 3.66 6.31
N VAL A 334 -12.88 2.71 6.82
CA VAL A 334 -11.42 2.82 6.95
C VAL A 334 -10.74 1.69 6.19
N TYR A 335 -9.56 1.95 5.65
CA TYR A 335 -8.78 0.94 4.95
C TYR A 335 -7.42 0.78 5.62
N GLY A 336 -7.21 -0.38 6.25
CA GLY A 336 -6.02 -0.68 7.06
C GLY A 336 -4.87 -1.35 6.31
N SER A 337 -5.07 -1.73 5.04
CA SER A 337 -4.20 -2.65 4.30
C SER A 337 -3.32 -1.96 3.25
N CYS A 338 -2.17 -2.55 2.93
CA CYS A 338 -1.26 -2.10 1.87
C CYS A 338 -1.69 -2.59 0.49
N ALA A 339 -2.59 -3.59 0.43
CA ALA A 339 -3.00 -4.18 -0.82
C ALA A 339 -3.82 -3.21 -1.68
N VAL A 340 -3.73 -3.36 -3.00
CA VAL A 340 -4.69 -2.77 -3.92
C VAL A 340 -5.89 -3.70 -4.04
N ILE A 341 -7.08 -3.22 -3.68
CA ILE A 341 -8.35 -3.94 -3.78
C ILE A 341 -9.27 -3.28 -4.82
N GLY A 342 -10.35 -3.96 -5.19
CA GLY A 342 -11.36 -3.46 -6.12
C GLY A 342 -10.96 -3.53 -7.60
N ARG A 343 -9.95 -4.33 -7.97
CA ARG A 343 -9.62 -4.59 -9.38
C ARG A 343 -10.70 -5.44 -10.05
N GLY A 344 -11.09 -6.53 -9.39
CA GLY A 344 -12.15 -7.43 -9.82
C GLY A 344 -13.48 -7.23 -9.09
N ASP A 345 -13.49 -6.46 -8.00
CA ASP A 345 -14.67 -6.23 -7.16
C ASP A 345 -15.15 -4.76 -7.18
N PRO A 346 -16.21 -4.44 -7.93
CA PRO A 346 -16.76 -3.08 -7.96
C PRO A 346 -17.24 -2.56 -6.59
N ARG A 347 -17.72 -3.44 -5.71
CA ARG A 347 -18.15 -3.07 -4.34
C ARG A 347 -16.95 -2.78 -3.46
N GLY A 348 -15.91 -3.62 -3.54
CA GLY A 348 -14.62 -3.36 -2.90
C GLY A 348 -14.01 -2.04 -3.35
N ARG A 349 -14.06 -1.75 -4.66
CA ARG A 349 -13.62 -0.47 -5.24
C ARG A 349 -14.40 0.72 -4.69
N LEU A 350 -15.73 0.59 -4.59
CA LEU A 350 -16.59 1.61 -4.02
C LEU A 350 -16.25 1.86 -2.55
N LEU A 351 -16.17 0.82 -1.71
CA LEU A 351 -15.81 0.94 -0.30
C LEU A 351 -14.43 1.58 -0.11
N LEU A 352 -13.45 1.20 -0.95
CA LEU A 352 -12.13 1.82 -0.95
C LEU A 352 -12.21 3.32 -1.33
N ALA A 353 -13.03 3.69 -2.31
CA ALA A 353 -13.24 5.09 -2.69
C ALA A 353 -13.96 5.90 -1.60
N LEU A 354 -14.96 5.31 -0.94
CA LEU A 354 -15.67 5.92 0.20
C LEU A 354 -14.71 6.13 1.37
N ALA A 355 -13.88 5.14 1.68
CA ALA A 355 -12.80 5.33 2.62
C ALA A 355 -11.97 6.52 2.12
N GLY A 356 -11.42 6.49 0.90
CA GLY A 356 -10.47 7.49 0.40
C GLY A 356 -10.99 8.93 0.51
N ALA A 357 -12.29 9.12 0.25
CA ALA A 357 -13.00 10.39 0.34
C ALA A 357 -13.09 10.95 1.78
N GLN A 358 -12.88 10.12 2.81
CA GLN A 358 -12.74 10.58 4.21
C GLN A 358 -11.46 11.36 4.45
N GLY A 359 -10.50 11.32 3.52
CA GLY A 359 -9.32 12.19 3.58
C GLY A 359 -7.99 11.50 3.66
N TRP A 360 -7.98 10.18 3.88
CA TRP A 360 -6.73 9.44 4.01
C TRP A 360 -5.95 9.35 2.70
N ASP A 361 -6.63 9.43 1.54
CA ASP A 361 -5.98 9.35 0.21
C ASP A 361 -5.95 10.70 -0.53
N LEU A 362 -6.44 11.79 0.08
CA LEU A 362 -6.52 13.09 -0.61
C LEU A 362 -5.16 13.79 -0.72
N THR A 363 -4.20 13.41 0.13
CA THR A 363 -2.80 13.82 0.04
C THR A 363 -2.06 13.09 -1.08
N ARG A 364 -2.46 11.86 -1.45
CA ARG A 364 -1.85 11.11 -2.58
C ARG A 364 -1.85 11.88 -3.90
N ARG A 365 -2.82 12.78 -4.08
CA ARG A 365 -2.97 13.60 -5.29
C ARG A 365 -2.33 14.97 -5.11
N HIS A 366 -1.21 15.04 -4.37
CA HIS A 366 -0.26 16.16 -4.30
C HIS A 366 0.37 16.55 -5.64
N GLU A 367 -0.26 16.23 -6.76
CA GLU A 367 0.07 16.89 -8.00
C GLU A 367 -0.82 18.14 -8.09
N PRO A 368 -0.37 19.33 -7.63
CA PRO A 368 -0.61 20.44 -8.51
C PRO A 368 -0.04 19.97 -9.85
N VAL A 369 -0.77 20.13 -10.93
CA VAL A 369 -0.13 20.14 -12.24
C VAL A 369 0.54 21.51 -12.25
N PRO A 370 1.83 21.69 -11.84
CA PRO A 370 2.47 22.95 -12.17
C PRO A 370 2.36 23.10 -13.68
N ALA A 371 2.25 24.34 -14.16
CA ALA A 371 2.25 24.63 -15.59
C ALA A 371 3.37 23.81 -16.23
N ARG A 372 3.00 22.85 -17.09
CA ARG A 372 3.93 21.94 -17.74
C ARG A 372 4.88 22.82 -18.53
N VAL A 373 6.16 22.85 -18.15
CA VAL A 373 7.17 23.47 -18.98
C VAL A 373 7.62 22.38 -19.92
N ARG A 374 7.02 22.37 -21.12
CA ARG A 374 7.61 21.63 -22.23
C ARG A 374 8.87 22.40 -22.60
N LEU A 375 10.02 21.82 -22.32
CA LEU A 375 11.27 22.29 -22.93
C LEU A 375 11.12 22.05 -24.44
N ALA A 376 11.77 22.87 -25.27
CA ALA A 376 11.62 22.98 -26.72
C ALA A 376 11.12 21.71 -27.45
N ASP A 377 10.33 21.87 -28.52
CA ASP A 377 9.59 20.79 -29.20
C ASP A 377 10.40 19.50 -29.49
N ASP A 378 11.72 19.61 -29.62
CA ASP A 378 12.66 18.53 -29.90
C ASP A 378 13.06 17.67 -28.67
N THR A 379 12.83 18.16 -27.45
CA THR A 379 13.08 17.37 -26.24
C THR A 379 11.83 16.56 -25.91
N CYS A 380 11.92 15.23 -26.03
CA CYS A 380 10.91 14.26 -25.59
C CYS A 380 10.78 14.21 -24.04
N ALA A 381 10.75 15.37 -23.39
CA ALA A 381 10.78 15.51 -21.94
C ALA A 381 9.82 16.61 -21.46
N VAL A 382 9.18 16.36 -20.32
CA VAL A 382 8.37 17.34 -19.60
C VAL A 382 8.99 17.59 -18.24
N VAL A 383 9.24 18.85 -17.91
CA VAL A 383 9.80 19.24 -16.61
C VAL A 383 8.71 19.83 -15.72
N TYR A 384 8.63 19.32 -14.51
CA TYR A 384 7.78 19.82 -13.44
C TYR A 384 8.67 20.55 -12.43
N PRO A 385 8.53 21.87 -12.26
CA PRO A 385 9.37 22.62 -11.33
C PRO A 385 9.10 22.22 -9.88
N ARG A 386 10.13 22.40 -9.03
CA ARG A 386 10.01 22.28 -7.57
C ARG A 386 8.99 23.30 -7.05
N VAL A 387 8.13 22.89 -6.12
CA VAL A 387 7.17 23.77 -5.44
C VAL A 387 7.53 23.91 -3.98
N THR A 388 7.98 25.11 -3.60
CA THR A 388 8.38 25.47 -2.22
C THR A 388 7.33 26.35 -1.56
N CYS A 389 7.21 26.22 -0.23
CA CYS A 389 6.56 27.21 0.62
C CYS A 389 7.56 28.29 1.04
N ALA A 390 7.05 29.40 1.59
CA ALA A 390 7.88 30.53 2.04
C ALA A 390 8.89 30.15 3.14
N ASP A 391 8.61 29.10 3.91
CA ASP A 391 9.49 28.57 4.96
C ASP A 391 10.52 27.55 4.45
N GLY A 392 10.59 27.33 3.13
CA GLY A 392 11.51 26.37 2.51
C GLY A 392 10.98 24.93 2.42
N THR A 393 9.78 24.64 2.97
CA THR A 393 9.14 23.33 2.82
C THR A 393 8.94 23.01 1.34
N VAL A 394 9.40 21.85 0.88
CA VAL A 394 9.15 21.37 -0.49
C VAL A 394 7.88 20.54 -0.51
N THR A 395 6.84 21.07 -1.13
CA THR A 395 5.54 20.38 -1.25
C THR A 395 5.42 19.51 -2.49
N ALA A 396 6.26 19.77 -3.49
CA ALA A 396 6.47 18.89 -4.63
C ALA A 396 7.92 19.02 -5.12
N PRO A 397 8.70 17.93 -5.17
CA PRO A 397 10.05 17.96 -5.74
C PRO A 397 10.01 18.23 -7.25
N LYS A 398 11.13 18.73 -7.80
CA LYS A 398 11.35 18.82 -9.25
C LYS A 398 11.29 17.43 -9.86
N ARG A 399 10.60 17.30 -10.99
CA ARG A 399 10.46 16.04 -11.71
C ARG A 399 10.72 16.21 -13.19
N TRP A 400 11.20 15.14 -13.81
CA TRP A 400 11.39 15.05 -15.25
C TRP A 400 10.66 13.80 -15.74
N ARG A 401 9.77 13.95 -16.70
CA ARG A 401 9.16 12.82 -17.41
C ARG A 401 9.81 12.74 -18.78
N ILE A 402 10.54 11.68 -19.04
CA ILE A 402 11.35 11.50 -20.25
C ILE A 402 10.82 10.29 -21.01
N GLU A 403 10.62 10.40 -22.33
CA GLU A 403 10.24 9.24 -23.14
C GLU A 403 11.33 8.16 -23.09
N ALA A 404 10.93 6.89 -22.99
CA ALA A 404 11.89 5.79 -22.86
C ALA A 404 12.49 5.35 -24.20
N GLY A 405 11.82 5.67 -25.32
CA GLY A 405 12.17 5.24 -26.68
C GLY A 405 13.66 5.42 -27.04
N PRO A 406 14.26 6.60 -26.83
CA PRO A 406 15.68 6.83 -27.10
C PRO A 406 16.65 5.96 -26.28
N PHE A 407 16.20 5.40 -25.15
CA PHE A 407 17.05 4.61 -24.25
C PHE A 407 16.88 3.10 -24.38
N VAL A 408 15.95 2.63 -25.23
CA VAL A 408 15.71 1.19 -25.42
C VAL A 408 16.30 0.66 -26.73
N VAL A 409 16.78 1.54 -27.61
CA VAL A 409 17.35 1.18 -28.92
C VAL A 409 18.87 1.31 -28.90
N GLY A 410 19.56 0.41 -29.61
CA GLY A 410 21.01 0.44 -29.80
C GLY A 410 21.79 -0.40 -28.78
N SER A 411 23.11 -0.36 -28.90
CA SER A 411 24.04 -1.00 -27.97
C SER A 411 23.96 -0.39 -26.56
N ALA A 412 24.44 -1.11 -25.55
CA ALA A 412 24.47 -0.59 -24.17
C ALA A 412 25.25 0.74 -24.05
N ALA A 413 26.32 0.92 -24.85
CA ALA A 413 27.10 2.15 -24.86
C ALA A 413 26.32 3.32 -25.49
N GLU A 414 25.65 3.09 -26.63
CA GLU A 414 24.80 4.10 -27.27
C GLU A 414 23.64 4.51 -26.38
N ARG A 415 22.97 3.54 -25.73
CA ARG A 415 21.90 3.79 -24.75
C ARG A 415 22.40 4.67 -23.60
N TYR A 416 23.59 4.38 -23.06
CA TYR A 416 24.20 5.17 -21.98
C TYR A 416 24.56 6.59 -22.43
N LEU A 417 25.14 6.76 -23.62
CA LEU A 417 25.50 8.08 -24.16
C LEU A 417 24.26 8.92 -24.47
N ALA A 418 23.20 8.32 -25.01
CA ALA A 418 21.91 8.96 -25.22
C ALA A 418 21.31 9.42 -23.88
N TRP A 419 21.31 8.55 -22.88
CA TRP A 419 20.87 8.88 -21.52
C TRP A 419 21.63 10.08 -20.94
N ARG A 420 22.99 10.05 -20.94
CA ARG A 420 23.79 11.14 -20.37
C ARG A 420 23.53 12.45 -21.07
N ARG A 421 23.50 12.45 -22.41
CA ARG A 421 23.22 13.66 -23.19
C ARG A 421 21.86 14.26 -22.81
N THR A 422 20.80 13.45 -22.77
CA THR A 422 19.47 13.91 -22.39
C THR A 422 19.43 14.45 -20.96
N LEU A 423 20.09 13.79 -20.00
CA LEU A 423 20.11 14.27 -18.62
C LEU A 423 20.90 15.56 -18.43
N ASP A 424 22.05 15.69 -19.10
CA ASP A 424 22.89 16.88 -19.05
C ASP A 424 22.15 18.09 -19.66
N GLU A 425 21.47 17.89 -20.80
CA GLU A 425 20.60 18.91 -21.43
C GLU A 425 19.46 19.35 -20.51
N LEU A 426 18.88 18.41 -19.76
CA LEU A 426 17.76 18.66 -18.83
C LEU A 426 18.21 19.17 -17.45
N GLY A 427 19.53 19.23 -17.19
CA GLY A 427 20.09 19.56 -15.89
C GLY A 427 19.59 18.64 -14.79
N VAL A 428 19.55 17.33 -15.05
CA VAL A 428 19.19 16.31 -14.07
C VAL A 428 20.39 16.03 -13.16
N PRO A 429 20.22 16.03 -11.82
CA PRO A 429 21.30 15.72 -10.90
C PRO A 429 21.87 14.30 -11.07
N ASP A 430 23.08 14.09 -10.55
CA ASP A 430 23.73 12.77 -10.59
C ASP A 430 23.02 11.72 -9.73
N LEU A 431 22.17 12.13 -8.78
CA LEU A 431 21.40 11.25 -7.92
C LEU A 431 19.91 11.63 -7.91
N VAL A 432 19.08 10.71 -8.38
CA VAL A 432 17.62 10.90 -8.50
C VAL A 432 16.87 9.65 -8.07
N TYR A 433 15.60 9.81 -7.75
CA TYR A 433 14.64 8.71 -7.72
C TYR A 433 14.09 8.47 -9.13
N VAL A 434 14.06 7.23 -9.60
CA VAL A 434 13.51 6.84 -10.90
C VAL A 434 12.31 5.94 -10.70
N ARG A 435 11.23 6.23 -11.42
CA ARG A 435 10.04 5.41 -11.51
C ARG A 435 9.77 5.02 -12.96
N ILE A 436 9.70 3.72 -13.22
CA ILE A 436 9.59 3.16 -14.58
C ILE A 436 8.15 2.97 -15.04
N ALA A 437 7.19 2.96 -14.12
CA ALA A 437 5.76 2.86 -14.42
C ALA A 437 4.93 3.46 -13.28
N LEU A 438 3.66 3.79 -13.56
CA LEU A 438 2.74 4.23 -12.53
C LEU A 438 2.54 3.11 -11.49
N GLY A 439 2.89 3.39 -10.23
CA GLY A 439 2.82 2.41 -9.15
C GLY A 439 4.04 1.49 -9.01
N ALA A 440 5.04 1.60 -9.88
CA ALA A 440 6.34 0.98 -9.64
C ALA A 440 7.05 1.65 -8.45
N PRO A 441 7.87 0.91 -7.68
CA PRO A 441 8.67 1.51 -6.62
C PRO A 441 9.63 2.56 -7.19
N GLU A 442 9.92 3.58 -6.40
CA GLU A 442 10.97 4.54 -6.70
C GLU A 442 12.34 3.90 -6.44
N LEU A 443 13.23 3.96 -7.43
CA LEU A 443 14.59 3.46 -7.33
C LEU A 443 15.54 4.64 -7.16
N LEU A 444 16.38 4.63 -6.12
CA LEU A 444 17.45 5.62 -5.99
C LEU A 444 18.58 5.25 -6.97
N VAL A 445 18.82 6.09 -7.96
CA VAL A 445 19.72 5.83 -9.09
C VAL A 445 20.78 6.90 -9.19
N ARG A 446 22.03 6.45 -9.27
CA ARG A 446 23.15 7.25 -9.77
C ARG A 446 23.09 7.33 -11.29
N THR A 447 22.78 8.49 -11.83
CA THR A 447 22.55 8.70 -13.27
C THR A 447 23.82 8.65 -14.10
N ASP A 448 24.99 8.67 -13.45
CA ASP A 448 26.33 8.53 -14.02
C ASP A 448 26.87 7.09 -13.95
N SER A 449 26.12 6.14 -13.37
CA SER A 449 26.57 4.76 -13.22
C SER A 449 26.09 3.89 -14.39
N PRO A 450 26.99 3.46 -15.30
CA PRO A 450 26.59 2.62 -16.44
C PRO A 450 26.01 1.25 -16.01
N LEU A 451 26.44 0.71 -14.87
CA LEU A 451 25.94 -0.56 -14.34
C LEU A 451 24.52 -0.44 -13.80
N VAL A 452 24.24 0.60 -13.01
CA VAL A 452 22.88 0.87 -12.51
C VAL A 452 21.95 1.13 -13.70
N LEU A 453 22.43 1.89 -14.68
CA LEU A 453 21.64 2.21 -15.86
C LEU A 453 21.33 0.98 -16.71
N ARG A 454 22.31 0.14 -16.97
CA ARG A 454 22.08 -1.13 -17.67
C ARG A 454 21.04 -1.98 -16.93
N THR A 455 21.16 -2.09 -15.61
CA THR A 455 20.22 -2.85 -14.78
C THR A 455 18.80 -2.28 -14.85
N LEU A 456 18.69 -0.95 -14.87
CA LEU A 456 17.41 -0.25 -15.03
C LEU A 456 16.81 -0.50 -16.41
N LEU A 457 17.57 -0.23 -17.48
CA LEU A 457 17.13 -0.30 -18.87
C LEU A 457 16.81 -1.73 -19.32
N ASP A 458 17.61 -2.72 -18.90
CA ASP A 458 17.39 -4.13 -19.24
C ASP A 458 16.13 -4.71 -18.53
N ARG A 459 15.59 -4.01 -17.52
CA ARG A 459 14.34 -4.36 -16.82
C ARG A 459 13.13 -3.56 -17.28
N LEU A 460 13.30 -2.60 -18.19
CA LEU A 460 12.17 -1.84 -18.71
C LEU A 460 11.29 -2.74 -19.59
N PRO A 461 9.98 -2.84 -19.31
CA PRO A 461 9.03 -3.38 -20.28
C PRO A 461 9.18 -2.68 -21.63
N ALA A 462 9.13 -3.43 -22.73
CA ALA A 462 9.30 -2.89 -24.08
C ALA A 462 8.28 -1.79 -24.44
N ASP A 463 7.12 -1.80 -23.77
CA ASP A 463 6.02 -0.85 -23.91
C ASP A 463 6.10 0.33 -22.92
N THR A 464 7.19 0.47 -22.15
CA THR A 464 7.35 1.58 -21.20
C THR A 464 7.33 2.90 -21.95
N PRO A 465 6.30 3.75 -21.79
CA PRO A 465 6.19 4.97 -22.60
C PRO A 465 7.15 6.05 -22.12
N CYS A 466 7.43 6.10 -20.82
CA CYS A 466 8.26 7.12 -20.21
C CYS A 466 8.85 6.69 -18.87
N LEU A 467 9.96 7.32 -18.51
CA LEU A 467 10.58 7.29 -17.19
C LEU A 467 10.24 8.58 -16.44
N GLU A 468 9.94 8.48 -15.16
CA GLU A 468 9.80 9.64 -14.28
C GLU A 468 10.98 9.70 -13.31
N LEU A 469 11.71 10.81 -13.36
CA LEU A 469 12.83 11.10 -12.49
C LEU A 469 12.38 12.17 -11.49
N THR A 470 12.75 12.01 -10.23
CA THR A 470 12.45 12.94 -9.14
C THR A 470 13.73 13.30 -8.43
N GLU A 471 13.96 14.59 -8.17
CA GLU A 471 15.16 15.03 -7.46
C GLU A 471 15.21 14.49 -6.03
N THR A 472 16.42 14.37 -5.49
CA THR A 472 16.69 13.98 -4.10
C THR A 472 16.73 15.20 -3.18
N PRO A 473 16.52 15.03 -1.86
CA PRO A 473 16.57 16.11 -0.86
C PRO A 473 17.99 16.58 -0.57
N GLY A 474 18.66 17.13 -1.59
CA GLY A 474 20.08 17.47 -1.52
C GLY A 474 20.99 16.24 -1.69
N PRO A 475 22.32 16.47 -1.69
CA PRO A 475 23.29 15.41 -1.88
C PRO A 475 23.39 14.48 -0.65
N PRO A 476 23.83 13.22 -0.80
CA PRO A 476 23.86 12.25 0.29
C PRO A 476 24.59 12.69 1.55
N GLU A 477 25.73 13.36 1.41
CA GLU A 477 26.55 13.91 2.49
C GLU A 477 25.84 14.97 3.35
N GLU A 478 24.68 15.45 2.90
CA GLU A 478 23.85 16.40 3.63
C GLU A 478 22.64 15.73 4.29
N TRP A 479 22.35 14.44 4.03
CA TRP A 479 21.14 13.84 4.57
C TRP A 479 21.17 13.79 6.11
N PRO A 480 20.09 14.17 6.79
CA PRO A 480 20.11 14.42 8.24
C PRO A 480 20.18 13.14 9.08
N ILE A 481 20.08 11.96 8.47
CA ILE A 481 20.11 10.69 9.17
C ILE A 481 21.52 10.14 9.06
N VAL A 482 22.26 10.21 10.16
CA VAL A 482 23.68 9.87 10.21
C VAL A 482 23.89 8.79 11.25
N ASP A 483 24.62 7.73 10.90
CA ASP A 483 25.04 6.72 11.89
C ASP A 483 26.30 7.13 12.64
N GLN A 484 26.75 6.26 13.56
CA GLN A 484 27.96 6.48 14.35
C GLN A 484 29.26 6.56 13.53
N ALA A 485 29.26 6.02 12.31
CA ALA A 485 30.41 6.05 11.42
C ALA A 485 30.40 7.30 10.52
N GLY A 486 29.47 8.24 10.73
CA GLY A 486 29.31 9.41 9.88
C GLY A 486 28.67 9.10 8.53
N ARG A 487 28.05 7.93 8.36
CA ARG A 487 27.38 7.56 7.11
C ARG A 487 25.99 8.14 7.09
N HIS A 488 25.63 8.74 5.97
CA HIS A 488 24.35 9.39 5.76
C HIS A 488 23.35 8.44 5.07
N TYR A 489 22.08 8.55 5.44
CA TYR A 489 21.01 7.67 4.99
C TYR A 489 19.83 8.45 4.44
N ALA A 490 19.30 7.98 3.31
CA ALA A 490 17.99 8.40 2.85
C ALA A 490 16.94 7.83 3.80
N ALA A 491 16.00 8.68 4.22
CA ALA A 491 14.91 8.26 5.08
C ALA A 491 13.59 8.91 4.65
N GLU A 492 12.52 8.16 4.86
CA GLU A 492 11.17 8.65 4.73
C GLU A 492 10.40 8.35 6.01
N LEU A 493 9.63 9.33 6.47
CA LEU A 493 8.82 9.25 7.67
C LEU A 493 7.35 9.19 7.26
N ALA A 494 6.67 8.13 7.67
CA ALA A 494 5.22 8.05 7.66
C ALA A 494 4.68 8.93 8.78
N VAL A 495 3.95 10.00 8.44
CA VAL A 495 3.43 10.93 9.45
C VAL A 495 1.92 11.05 9.32
N ASP A 496 1.21 10.54 10.31
CA ASP A 496 -0.23 10.75 10.40
C ASP A 496 -0.58 12.01 11.17
N TRP A 497 -1.71 12.58 10.79
CA TRP A 497 -2.30 13.72 11.45
C TRP A 497 -3.76 13.46 11.76
N ILE A 498 -4.25 14.13 12.80
CA ILE A 498 -5.68 14.20 13.13
C ILE A 498 -6.06 15.68 13.12
N HIS A 499 -7.12 16.04 12.39
CA HIS A 499 -7.59 17.42 12.30
C HIS A 499 -8.65 17.70 13.37
N PRO A 500 -8.34 18.50 14.42
CA PRO A 500 -9.20 18.63 15.59
C PRO A 500 -10.59 19.19 15.26
N ARG A 501 -10.68 20.16 14.34
CA ARG A 501 -11.97 20.79 13.97
C ARG A 501 -12.90 19.86 13.22
N HIS A 502 -12.38 18.78 12.63
CA HIS A 502 -13.25 17.83 11.94
C HIS A 502 -14.00 16.94 12.94
N ARG A 503 -13.46 16.73 14.15
CA ARG A 503 -14.16 15.99 15.22
C ARG A 503 -15.40 16.71 15.73
N SER A 504 -15.41 18.05 15.66
CA SER A 504 -16.53 18.85 16.16
C SER A 504 -17.70 18.97 15.19
N GLU A 505 -17.57 18.51 13.94
CA GLU A 505 -18.69 18.54 12.99
C GLU A 505 -19.51 17.25 13.14
N PRO A 506 -20.75 17.31 13.65
CA PRO A 506 -21.56 16.13 13.83
C PRO A 506 -21.92 15.50 12.48
N PRO A 507 -22.13 14.18 12.43
CA PRO A 507 -22.69 13.55 11.24
C PRO A 507 -24.08 14.13 10.92
N PRO A 508 -24.55 14.01 9.67
CA PRO A 508 -25.90 14.45 9.33
C PRO A 508 -26.93 13.77 10.23
N ARG A 509 -27.97 14.50 10.62
CA ARG A 509 -29.10 13.89 11.33
C ARG A 509 -29.72 12.84 10.41
N ARG A 510 -29.86 11.60 10.90
CA ARG A 510 -30.60 10.58 10.17
C ARG A 510 -32.04 11.07 9.99
N PRO A 511 -32.58 11.08 8.76
CA PRO A 511 -34.01 11.33 8.60
C PRO A 511 -34.76 10.21 9.34
N ALA A 512 -35.72 10.59 10.20
CA ALA A 512 -36.46 9.67 11.06
C ALA A 512 -37.22 8.56 10.30
N SER A 513 -37.36 8.71 8.98
CA SER A 513 -37.93 7.74 8.08
C SER A 513 -37.21 7.81 6.73
N HIS A 514 -36.13 7.05 6.56
CA HIS A 514 -35.74 6.66 5.20
C HIS A 514 -36.85 5.73 4.70
N ARG A 515 -37.82 6.31 3.98
CA ARG A 515 -38.72 5.55 3.12
C ARG A 515 -37.79 4.79 2.18
N ALA A 516 -37.65 3.48 2.39
CA ALA A 516 -36.76 2.66 1.58
C ALA A 516 -37.01 3.01 0.11
N LEU A 517 -35.95 3.41 -0.60
CA LEU A 517 -36.06 3.52 -2.05
C LEU A 517 -36.63 2.18 -2.53
N PRO A 518 -37.69 2.17 -3.36
CA PRO A 518 -38.25 0.93 -3.85
C PRO A 518 -37.09 0.11 -4.41
N GLN A 519 -36.88 -1.08 -3.85
CA GLN A 519 -35.80 -1.95 -4.33
C GLN A 519 -35.99 -2.07 -5.84
N PRO A 520 -34.93 -1.88 -6.65
CA PRO A 520 -35.03 -2.10 -8.08
C PRO A 520 -35.62 -3.49 -8.27
N GLN A 521 -36.85 -3.54 -8.81
CA GLN A 521 -37.50 -4.82 -9.05
C GLN A 521 -36.51 -5.64 -9.87
N ALA A 522 -36.17 -6.84 -9.38
CA ALA A 522 -35.34 -7.76 -10.12
C ALA A 522 -35.88 -7.80 -11.56
N PRO A 523 -35.04 -7.62 -12.59
CA PRO A 523 -35.51 -7.56 -13.96
C PRO A 523 -36.40 -8.76 -14.19
N GLN A 524 -37.69 -8.52 -14.44
CA GLN A 524 -38.60 -9.61 -14.74
C GLN A 524 -37.99 -10.36 -15.92
N PRO A 525 -37.84 -11.69 -15.83
CA PRO A 525 -37.31 -12.46 -16.95
C PRO A 525 -38.15 -12.11 -18.17
N ALA A 526 -37.49 -11.60 -19.21
CA ALA A 526 -38.15 -11.25 -20.46
C ALA A 526 -39.00 -12.46 -20.87
N PRO A 527 -40.28 -12.26 -21.25
CA PRO A 527 -41.14 -13.37 -21.65
C PRO A 527 -40.44 -14.15 -22.75
N VAL A 528 -40.12 -15.41 -22.47
CA VAL A 528 -39.54 -16.34 -23.43
C VAL A 528 -40.50 -16.39 -24.61
N ALA A 529 -40.07 -15.84 -25.75
CA ALA A 529 -40.82 -15.89 -26.98
C ALA A 529 -41.05 -17.37 -27.34
N ARG A 530 -42.28 -17.85 -27.14
CA ARG A 530 -42.70 -19.18 -27.58
C ARG A 530 -42.52 -19.24 -29.10
N GLY A 531 -41.73 -20.22 -29.53
CA GLY A 531 -41.26 -20.39 -30.89
C GLY A 531 -42.38 -20.39 -31.94
N ARG A 532 -42.13 -19.65 -33.02
CA ARG A 532 -42.71 -19.95 -34.32
C ARG A 532 -41.97 -21.17 -34.87
N ARG A 533 -42.69 -22.28 -35.02
CA ARG A 533 -42.32 -23.38 -35.90
C ARG A 533 -42.37 -22.85 -37.33
N GLU A 534 -41.23 -22.75 -38.00
CA GLU A 534 -41.17 -22.76 -39.45
C GLU A 534 -40.89 -24.19 -39.91
N GLN A 535 -41.90 -24.76 -40.55
CA GLN A 535 -41.76 -25.84 -41.52
C GLN A 535 -41.17 -25.23 -42.78
N ASP A 536 -40.11 -25.85 -43.29
CA ASP A 536 -39.75 -26.04 -44.71
C ASP A 536 -38.37 -26.73 -44.66
N GLY A 537 -38.08 -27.85 -45.29
CA GLY A 537 -38.64 -28.41 -46.50
C GLY A 537 -37.50 -28.63 -47.49
N GLN A 538 -36.91 -29.83 -47.47
CA GLN A 538 -36.28 -30.54 -48.60
C GLN A 538 -35.04 -29.94 -49.32
N GLY A 539 -34.02 -30.78 -49.48
CA GLY A 539 -32.95 -30.55 -50.46
C GLY A 539 -31.82 -31.57 -50.34
N ALA A 540 -31.88 -32.63 -51.15
CA ALA A 540 -30.93 -33.73 -51.23
C ALA A 540 -29.55 -33.31 -51.78
N GLY A 541 -28.51 -34.09 -51.45
CA GLY A 541 -27.18 -33.98 -52.06
C GLY A 541 -26.14 -34.82 -51.34
N GLU A 542 -25.99 -36.07 -51.77
CA GLU A 542 -24.97 -37.06 -51.39
C GLU A 542 -23.55 -36.72 -51.93
N PRO A 543 -22.50 -37.50 -51.60
CA PRO A 543 -21.17 -37.00 -51.24
C PRO A 543 -20.14 -37.14 -52.37
N GLU A 544 -19.00 -36.44 -52.24
CA GLU A 544 -17.76 -36.85 -52.90
C GLU A 544 -16.52 -36.66 -52.01
N GLU A 545 -15.60 -37.55 -52.29
CA GLU A 545 -14.33 -37.87 -51.64
C GLU A 545 -13.24 -36.81 -51.88
N GLY A 546 -12.16 -36.91 -51.09
CA GLY A 546 -10.82 -36.76 -51.67
C GLY A 546 -9.88 -35.71 -51.08
N GLY A 547 -8.67 -36.18 -50.72
CA GLY A 547 -7.42 -35.38 -50.68
C GLY A 547 -7.06 -34.83 -49.30
N VAL A 548 -6.18 -35.44 -48.50
CA VAL A 548 -4.71 -35.61 -48.69
C VAL A 548 -4.00 -34.30 -49.00
N GLY A 549 -3.19 -33.82 -48.05
CA GLY A 549 -2.24 -32.73 -48.23
C GLY A 549 -1.41 -32.45 -46.98
N ARG A 550 -0.37 -33.28 -46.75
CA ARG A 550 0.80 -32.91 -45.94
C ARG A 550 1.69 -31.99 -46.79
N GLY A 551 2.39 -31.04 -46.16
CA GLY A 551 3.52 -30.36 -46.79
C GLY A 551 4.06 -29.18 -45.99
N GLU A 552 5.10 -29.48 -45.21
CA GLU A 552 6.22 -28.66 -44.70
C GLU A 552 5.97 -27.45 -43.78
#